data_AF-A0A952VMD2-F1
#
_entry.id   AF-A0A952VMD2-F1
#
_cell.length_a   1.000
_cell.length_b   1.000
_cell.length_c   1.000
_cell.angle_alpha   90.00
_cell.angle_beta   90.00
_cell.angle_gamma   90.00
#
_symmetry.space_group_name_H-M   'P 1'
#
loop_
_entity.id
_entity.type
_entity.pdbx_description
1 polymer ?
#
loop_
_entity_poly.entity_id
_entity_poly.type
_entity_poly.pdbx_seq_one_letter_code
_entity_poly.pdbx_strand_id
1 'polypeptide(L)'
;MLTRSDIIKDLYLRLTTARLGYSAGLIGTVYTIGTDWSGNWYFQLRWLNRPAGKRQRPVSERSLNLRESDLENFERITWEQVQELLKESRPPSKPRKALRLLGSWRVKRHPNQLRLFEGCSLPGSGQDG
;
A
#
# COMPACT_ATOMS: atom_id res chain seq x y z
N MET A 1 30.10 10.77 -2.65
CA MET A 1 29.17 10.24 -3.66
C MET A 1 29.04 8.74 -3.43
N LEU A 2 27.82 8.20 -3.50
CA LEU A 2 27.59 6.76 -3.38
C LEU A 2 28.06 6.05 -4.65
N THR A 3 28.83 4.98 -4.49
CA THR A 3 29.28 4.14 -5.60
C THR A 3 28.66 2.75 -5.50
N ARG A 4 28.73 1.97 -6.59
CA ARG A 4 28.26 0.58 -6.61
C ARG A 4 28.82 -0.26 -5.45
N SER A 5 30.08 -0.06 -5.09
CA SER A 5 30.76 -0.80 -4.02
C SER A 5 30.22 -0.50 -2.63
N ASP A 6 29.59 0.67 -2.45
CA ASP A 6 29.01 1.07 -1.17
C ASP A 6 27.62 0.45 -0.94
N ILE A 7 26.99 -0.07 -1.99
CA ILE A 7 25.65 -0.66 -1.95
C ILE A 7 25.73 -2.10 -1.49
N ILE A 8 25.26 -2.32 -0.26
CA ILE A 8 25.12 -3.64 0.35
C ILE A 8 23.67 -3.89 0.74
N LYS A 9 23.32 -5.16 0.91
CA LYS A 9 21.99 -5.54 1.39
C LYS A 9 21.72 -4.91 2.76
N ASP A 10 20.46 -4.55 2.99
CA ASP A 10 19.95 -3.91 4.22
C ASP A 10 20.52 -2.50 4.49
N LEU A 11 21.23 -1.90 3.52
CA LEU A 11 21.65 -0.51 3.59
C LEU A 11 20.44 0.44 3.54
N TYR A 12 20.49 1.51 4.35
CA TYR A 12 19.47 2.56 4.33
C TYR A 12 19.88 3.72 3.43
N LEU A 13 18.96 4.10 2.54
CA LEU A 13 19.14 5.20 1.60
C LEU A 13 18.01 6.22 1.75
N ARG A 14 18.38 7.49 1.67
CA ARG A 14 17.47 8.63 1.63
C ARG A 14 17.47 9.22 0.23
N LEU A 15 16.29 9.45 -0.32
CA LEU A 15 16.11 10.16 -1.57
C LEU A 15 16.32 11.67 -1.33
N THR A 16 17.32 12.26 -1.97
CA THR A 16 17.62 13.70 -1.83
C THR A 16 16.83 14.55 -2.82
N THR A 17 16.53 14.00 -4.00
CA THR A 17 15.88 14.72 -5.10
C THR A 17 14.49 14.17 -5.37
N ALA A 18 13.52 15.06 -5.66
CA ALA A 18 12.18 14.65 -6.07
C ALA A 18 12.21 14.10 -7.52
N ARG A 19 12.61 12.83 -7.66
CA ARG A 19 12.70 12.09 -8.92
C ARG A 19 11.93 10.77 -8.81
N LEU A 20 11.75 10.07 -9.92
CA LEU A 20 11.08 8.75 -9.97
C LEU A 20 9.60 8.75 -9.52
N GLY A 21 8.94 9.92 -9.49
CA GLY A 21 7.56 10.06 -9.01
C GLY A 21 7.42 10.05 -7.49
N TYR A 22 8.53 10.26 -6.78
CA TYR A 22 8.63 10.24 -5.32
C TYR A 22 9.06 11.61 -4.78
N SER A 23 8.55 11.98 -3.61
CA SER A 23 8.97 13.21 -2.92
C SER A 23 10.37 13.04 -2.33
N ALA A 24 11.17 14.10 -2.35
CA ALA A 24 12.43 14.15 -1.61
C ALA A 24 12.19 13.84 -0.11
N GLY A 25 13.19 13.22 0.53
CA GLY A 25 13.13 12.81 1.93
C GLY A 25 12.53 11.42 2.18
N LEU A 26 12.18 10.67 1.14
CA LEU A 26 11.77 9.28 1.30
C LEU A 26 12.96 8.39 1.67
N ILE A 27 12.70 7.43 2.56
CA ILE A 27 13.71 6.54 3.12
C ILE A 27 13.37 5.13 2.69
N GLY A 28 14.37 4.42 2.17
CA GLY A 28 14.25 3.02 1.77
C GLY A 28 15.42 2.18 2.26
N THR A 29 15.25 0.87 2.18
CA THR A 29 16.29 -0.12 2.46
C THR A 29 16.59 -0.95 1.21
N VAL A 30 17.86 -1.29 1.00
CA VAL A 30 18.30 -2.13 -0.12
C VAL A 30 17.89 -3.57 0.15
N TYR A 31 16.92 -4.06 -0.63
CA TYR A 31 16.35 -5.39 -0.45
C TYR A 31 17.17 -6.48 -1.16
N THR A 32 17.53 -6.25 -2.42
CA THR A 32 18.33 -7.17 -3.23
C THR A 32 19.26 -6.40 -4.14
N ILE A 33 20.35 -7.05 -4.55
CA ILE A 33 21.32 -6.57 -5.51
C ILE A 33 21.52 -7.69 -6.52
N GLY A 34 21.56 -7.34 -7.80
CA GLY A 34 21.64 -8.32 -8.86
C GLY A 34 22.27 -7.76 -10.11
N THR A 35 22.39 -8.65 -11.10
CA THR A 35 22.78 -8.30 -12.46
C THR A 35 21.72 -8.90 -13.38
N ASP A 36 21.22 -8.11 -14.32
CA ASP A 36 20.26 -8.61 -15.30
C ASP A 36 20.93 -9.52 -16.33
N TRP A 37 20.14 -10.16 -17.19
CA TRP A 37 20.67 -11.07 -18.22
C TRP A 37 21.52 -10.35 -19.28
N SER A 38 21.40 -9.02 -19.35
CA SER A 38 22.18 -8.15 -20.23
C SER A 38 23.48 -7.67 -19.57
N GLY A 39 23.79 -8.09 -18.34
CA GLY A 39 24.97 -7.68 -17.60
C GLY A 39 24.85 -6.33 -16.88
N ASN A 40 23.69 -5.68 -16.90
CA ASN A 40 23.47 -4.43 -16.17
C ASN A 40 23.26 -4.70 -14.69
N TRP A 41 24.04 -4.00 -13.88
CA TRP A 41 23.87 -4.02 -12.45
C TRP A 41 22.59 -3.29 -12.03
N TYR A 42 21.87 -3.87 -11.08
CA TYR A 42 20.70 -3.25 -10.47
C TYR A 42 20.61 -3.56 -8.97
N PHE A 43 19.87 -2.72 -8.27
CA PHE A 43 19.48 -2.97 -6.89
C PHE A 43 18.01 -2.65 -6.69
N GLN A 44 17.38 -3.35 -5.75
CA GLN A 44 15.98 -3.14 -5.38
C GLN A 44 15.90 -2.37 -4.08
N LEU A 45 15.23 -1.23 -4.11
CA LEU A 45 14.97 -0.41 -2.93
C LEU A 45 13.54 -0.61 -2.43
N ARG A 46 13.37 -0.84 -1.14
CA ARG A 46 12.06 -0.95 -0.49
C ARG A 46 11.82 0.22 0.45
N TRP A 47 10.78 1.01 0.16
CA TRP A 47 10.45 2.21 0.95
C TRP A 47 9.91 1.87 2.35
N LEU A 48 10.38 2.63 3.35
CA LEU A 48 9.98 2.52 4.76
C LEU A 48 8.90 3.54 5.15
N ASN A 49 8.95 4.76 4.59
CA ASN A 49 8.09 5.88 5.00
C ASN A 49 7.10 6.34 3.92
N ARG A 50 6.66 5.43 3.02
CA ARG A 50 5.78 5.80 1.91
C ARG A 50 4.44 6.34 2.44
N PRO A 51 4.01 7.56 2.05
CA PRO A 51 2.73 8.09 2.47
C PRO A 51 1.60 7.17 1.99
N ALA A 52 0.70 6.80 2.91
CA ALA A 52 -0.44 5.93 2.65
C ALA A 52 -1.49 6.68 1.80
N GLY A 53 -1.22 6.80 0.50
CA GLY A 53 -2.07 7.48 -0.44
C GLY A 53 -2.11 6.75 -1.77
N LYS A 54 -3.26 6.12 -2.05
CA LYS A 54 -3.65 5.41 -3.29
C LYS A 54 -3.25 3.93 -3.36
N ARG A 55 -4.19 3.10 -2.88
CA ARG A 55 -4.39 1.65 -3.08
C ARG A 55 -3.23 0.76 -2.59
N GLN A 56 -3.56 -0.21 -1.73
CA GLN A 56 -2.66 -1.31 -1.38
C GLN A 56 -2.31 -2.07 -2.67
N ARG A 57 -1.19 -1.70 -3.26
CA ARG A 57 -0.59 -2.43 -4.38
C ARG A 57 0.14 -3.67 -3.84
N PRO A 58 0.23 -4.75 -4.62
CA PRO A 58 0.90 -5.99 -4.22
C PRO A 58 2.35 -5.74 -3.77
N VAL A 59 2.89 -6.65 -2.95
CA VAL A 59 4.19 -6.51 -2.28
C VAL A 59 5.34 -6.28 -3.27
N SER A 60 5.24 -6.81 -4.49
CA SER A 60 6.18 -6.60 -5.59
C SER A 60 6.25 -5.15 -6.09
N GLU A 61 5.21 -4.33 -5.89
CA GLU A 61 5.21 -2.90 -6.23
C GLU A 61 5.78 -2.00 -5.12
N ARG A 62 6.27 -2.60 -4.02
CA ARG A 62 6.95 -1.88 -2.93
C ARG A 62 8.45 -1.79 -3.13
N SER A 63 9.00 -2.59 -4.03
CA SER A 63 10.39 -2.57 -4.45
C SER A 63 10.54 -1.79 -5.75
N LEU A 64 11.55 -0.93 -5.81
CA LEU A 64 11.90 -0.16 -6.98
C LEU A 64 13.25 -0.64 -7.50
N ASN A 65 13.30 -1.05 -8.77
CA ASN A 65 14.54 -1.43 -9.44
C ASN A 65 15.29 -0.15 -9.82
N LEU A 66 16.50 0.01 -9.30
CA LEU A 66 17.38 1.15 -9.53
C LEU A 66 18.67 0.70 -10.20
N ARG A 67 19.26 1.61 -10.97
CA ARG A 67 20.55 1.43 -11.64
C ARG A 67 21.63 2.25 -10.95
N GLU A 68 22.88 2.02 -11.35
CA GLU A 68 24.02 2.77 -10.85
C GLU A 68 23.88 4.28 -11.06
N SER A 69 23.32 4.71 -12.20
CA SER A 69 23.04 6.12 -12.50
C SER A 69 22.10 6.78 -11.50
N ASP A 70 21.21 6.00 -10.87
CA ASP A 70 20.23 6.57 -9.95
C ASP A 70 20.86 6.93 -8.59
N LEU A 71 22.04 6.37 -8.26
CA LEU A 71 22.73 6.57 -6.99
C LEU A 71 23.04 8.03 -6.68
N GLU A 72 23.20 8.88 -7.69
CA GLU A 72 23.40 10.33 -7.53
C GLU A 72 22.25 11.01 -6.76
N ASN A 73 21.05 10.43 -6.82
CA ASN A 73 19.84 10.97 -6.19
C ASN A 73 19.65 10.46 -4.76
N PHE A 74 20.58 9.63 -4.26
CA PHE A 74 20.48 9.00 -2.96
C PHE A 74 21.65 9.39 -2.06
N GLU A 75 21.33 9.46 -0.76
CA GLU A 75 22.29 9.63 0.31
C GLU A 75 22.24 8.42 1.24
N ARG A 76 23.40 7.98 1.70
CA ARG A 76 23.50 6.91 2.69
C ARG A 76 23.20 7.50 4.06
N ILE A 77 22.28 6.87 4.76
CA ILE A 77 21.94 7.28 6.13
C ILE A 77 22.16 6.12 7.10
N THR A 78 22.43 6.44 8.35
CA THR A 78 22.56 5.45 9.41
C THR A 78 21.19 5.08 10.00
N TRP A 79 21.14 3.99 10.75
CA TRP A 79 19.89 3.56 11.40
C TRP A 79 19.38 4.60 12.40
N GLU A 80 20.27 5.31 13.10
CA GLU A 80 19.91 6.37 14.05
C GLU A 80 19.20 7.52 13.33
N GLN A 81 19.72 7.93 12.17
CA GLN A 81 19.11 8.95 11.31
C GLN A 81 17.77 8.48 10.76
N VAL A 82 17.65 7.20 10.37
CA VAL A 82 16.36 6.61 9.95
C VAL A 82 15.33 6.75 11.07
N GLN A 83 15.69 6.40 12.31
CA GLN A 83 14.78 6.50 13.45
C GLN A 83 14.35 7.94 13.73
N GLU A 84 15.27 8.89 13.64
CA GLU A 84 15.00 10.32 13.83
C GLU A 84 14.05 10.86 12.75
N LEU A 85 14.36 10.62 11.48
CA LEU A 85 13.55 11.07 10.34
C LEU A 85 12.17 10.38 10.32
N LEU A 86 12.08 9.13 10.74
CA LEU A 86 10.80 8.43 10.90
C LEU A 86 9.96 8.96 12.05
N LYS A 87 10.58 9.51 13.11
CA LYS A 87 9.85 10.18 14.20
C LYS A 87 9.31 11.53 13.75
N GLU A 88 10.12 12.31 13.04
CA GLU A 88 9.76 13.64 12.54
C GLU A 88 8.67 13.58 11.45
N SER A 89 8.71 12.57 10.58
CA SER A 89 7.71 12.37 9.53
C SER A 89 6.37 11.81 10.00
N ARG A 90 6.21 11.49 11.30
CA ARG A 90 4.90 11.09 11.82
C ARG A 90 3.96 12.30 11.68
N PRO A 91 2.90 12.22 10.87
CA PRO A 91 1.91 13.28 10.87
C PRO A 91 1.39 13.41 12.31
N PRO A 92 1.13 14.63 12.81
CA PRO A 92 0.50 14.80 14.10
C PRO A 92 -0.73 13.92 14.11
N SER A 93 -0.80 13.00 15.08
CA SER A 93 -1.89 12.05 15.24
C SER A 93 -3.18 12.84 15.16
N LYS A 94 -3.83 12.84 13.99
CA LYS A 94 -5.12 13.50 13.85
C LYS A 94 -6.00 12.82 14.87
N PRO A 95 -6.62 13.56 15.80
CA PRO A 95 -7.45 12.96 16.83
C PRO A 95 -8.42 12.04 16.10
N ARG A 96 -8.35 10.75 16.46
CA ARG A 96 -9.17 9.68 15.91
C ARG A 96 -10.60 10.17 16.05
N LYS A 97 -11.21 10.67 14.95
CA LYS A 97 -12.61 11.11 14.98
C LYS A 97 -13.38 9.90 15.45
N ALA A 98 -13.85 9.95 16.70
CA ALA A 98 -14.75 8.94 17.23
C ALA A 98 -15.84 8.78 16.18
N LEU A 99 -15.98 7.56 15.66
CA LEU A 99 -17.05 7.20 14.76
C LEU A 99 -18.32 7.49 15.57
N ARG A 100 -18.94 8.66 15.37
CA ARG A 100 -20.26 8.93 15.92
C ARG A 100 -21.14 7.90 15.25
N LEU A 101 -21.50 6.86 16.00
CA LEU A 101 -22.61 5.98 15.67
C LEU A 101 -23.83 6.90 15.51
N LEU A 102 -24.09 7.36 14.28
CA LEU A 102 -25.39 7.88 13.89
C LEU A 102 -26.34 6.70 13.91
N GLY A 103 -26.76 6.33 15.12
CA GLY A 103 -27.98 5.59 15.34
C GLY A 103 -29.13 6.46 14.87
N SER A 104 -29.65 6.16 13.68
CA SER A 104 -31.08 6.10 13.35
C SER A 104 -31.23 6.02 11.82
N TRP A 105 -30.83 4.88 11.24
CA TRP A 105 -31.37 4.50 9.94
C TRP A 105 -32.82 4.07 10.18
N ARG A 106 -33.74 5.02 10.02
CA ARG A 106 -35.18 4.73 9.97
C ARG A 106 -35.46 3.87 8.73
N VAL A 107 -35.48 2.55 8.92
CA VAL A 107 -36.07 1.62 7.96
C VAL A 107 -37.58 1.82 8.03
N LYS A 108 -38.16 2.56 7.07
CA LYS A 108 -39.61 2.50 6.83
C LYS A 108 -39.94 1.08 6.38
N ARG A 109 -40.37 0.23 7.30
CA ARG A 109 -40.98 -1.07 6.98
C ARG A 109 -42.35 -0.81 6.36
N HIS A 110 -42.47 -0.96 5.05
CA HIS A 110 -43.79 -1.06 4.40
C HIS A 110 -44.37 -2.45 4.71
N PRO A 111 -45.59 -2.56 5.26
CA PRO A 111 -46.13 -3.83 5.77
C PRO A 111 -46.57 -4.85 4.69
N ASN A 112 -46.44 -4.57 3.39
CA ASN A 112 -47.07 -5.38 2.33
C ASN A 112 -46.13 -6.07 1.32
N GLN A 113 -44.81 -6.18 1.58
CA GLN A 113 -43.88 -6.75 0.58
C GLN A 113 -43.69 -8.27 0.59
N LEU A 114 -44.56 -9.06 1.23
CA LEU A 114 -44.42 -10.53 1.28
C LEU A 114 -45.70 -11.30 0.90
N ARG A 115 -46.42 -10.86 -0.14
CA ARG A 115 -47.45 -11.70 -0.79
C ARG A 115 -47.12 -11.90 -2.27
N LEU A 116 -46.12 -12.75 -2.54
CA LEU A 116 -45.79 -13.16 -3.91
C LEU A 116 -46.03 -14.65 -4.17
N PHE A 117 -46.61 -15.40 -3.22
CA PHE A 117 -46.86 -16.83 -3.37
C PHE A 117 -48.23 -17.32 -2.85
N GLU A 118 -49.22 -16.45 -2.69
CA GLU A 118 -50.62 -16.88 -2.55
C GLU A 118 -51.24 -16.96 -3.96
N GLY A 119 -50.95 -18.02 -4.70
CA GLY A 119 -51.50 -18.15 -6.06
C GLY A 119 -51.04 -19.31 -6.93
N CYS A 120 -50.32 -20.31 -6.42
CA CYS A 120 -50.09 -21.54 -7.18
C CYS A 120 -51.21 -22.55 -6.90
N SER A 121 -52.29 -22.45 -7.66
CA SER A 121 -53.24 -23.56 -7.85
C SER A 121 -52.57 -24.61 -8.72
N LEU A 122 -52.25 -25.78 -8.17
CA LEU A 122 -51.89 -26.96 -8.98
C LEU A 122 -53.18 -27.65 -9.46
N PRO A 123 -53.31 -27.96 -10.76
CA PRO A 123 -54.45 -28.68 -11.29
C PRO A 123 -54.33 -30.18 -11.01
N GLY A 124 -55.42 -30.77 -10.51
CA GLY A 124 -55.87 -32.13 -10.79
C GLY A 124 -54.93 -33.31 -10.52
N SER A 125 -55.23 -34.07 -9.47
CA SER A 125 -55.11 -35.52 -9.51
C SER A 125 -56.43 -36.11 -9.02
N GLY A 126 -57.29 -36.47 -9.96
CA GLY A 126 -58.41 -37.36 -9.68
C GLY A 126 -57.92 -38.81 -9.60
N GLN A 127 -58.61 -39.57 -8.75
CA GLN A 127 -59.26 -40.84 -9.06
C GLN A 127 -58.83 -42.08 -8.23
N ASP A 128 -59.85 -42.58 -7.53
CA ASP A 128 -60.21 -43.92 -7.04
C ASP A 128 -59.19 -44.95 -6.55
N GLY A 129 -59.62 -45.60 -5.45
CA GLY A 129 -59.08 -46.82 -4.85
C GLY A 129 -59.70 -47.07 -3.48
#